data_AF-A0A1F9Z1S2-F1
#
_entry.id   AF-A0A1F9Z1S2-F1
#
_cell.length_a   1.000
_cell.length_b   1.000
_cell.length_c   1.000
_cell.angle_alpha   90.00
_cell.angle_beta   90.00
_cell.angle_gamma   90.00
#
_symmetry.space_group_name_H-M   'P 1'
#
loop_
_entity.id
_entity.type
_entity.pdbx_description
1 polymer ?
#
loop_
_entity_poly.entity_id
_entity_poly.type
_entity_poly.pdbx_seq_one_letter_code
_entity_poly.pdbx_strand_id
1 'polypeptide(L)'
;MNKYKTLKQHIREELKNPEFKKEFDKEDFFVRVAVQIANERQKQHLTQKELAKKLHTTQQVISRIEQGNQNVTIGLIERIAEVFGKRPTLKFN
;
A
#
# COMPACT_ATOMS: atom_id res chain seq x y z
N MET A 1 -19.90 28.63 11.76
CA MET A 1 -18.53 28.08 11.81
C MET A 1 -18.62 26.57 11.85
N ASN A 2 -18.02 25.86 10.89
CA ASN A 2 -18.05 24.40 10.88
C ASN A 2 -17.18 23.89 12.04
N LYS A 3 -17.79 23.12 12.97
CA LYS A 3 -17.19 22.73 14.24
C LYS A 3 -16.14 21.59 14.10
N TYR A 4 -15.91 21.13 12.87
CA TYR A 4 -15.15 19.93 12.56
C TYR A 4 -13.95 20.23 11.66
N LYS A 5 -12.79 19.69 12.02
CA LYS A 5 -11.58 19.72 11.19
C LYS A 5 -11.67 18.64 10.12
N THR A 6 -11.13 18.92 8.93
CA THR A 6 -10.95 17.88 7.90
C THR A 6 -9.85 16.90 8.33
N LEU A 7 -9.89 15.66 7.83
CA LEU A 7 -8.81 14.68 8.06
C LEU A 7 -7.43 15.25 7.69
N LYS A 8 -7.34 15.98 6.57
CA LYS A 8 -6.11 16.64 6.12
C LYS A 8 -5.61 17.73 7.08
N GLN A 9 -6.51 18.42 7.77
CA GLN A 9 -6.12 19.43 8.76
C GLN A 9 -5.67 18.74 10.06
N HIS A 10 -6.40 17.73 10.51
CA HIS A 10 -6.04 16.97 11.71
C HIS A 10 -4.67 16.29 11.57
N ILE A 11 -4.42 15.55 10.48
CA ILE A 11 -3.11 14.92 10.23
C ILE A 11 -1.99 15.96 10.18
N ARG A 12 -2.22 17.14 9.56
CA ARG A 12 -1.21 18.21 9.52
C ARG A 12 -0.82 18.74 10.90
N GLU A 13 -1.75 18.73 11.85
CA GLU A 13 -1.48 19.13 13.22
C GLU A 13 -0.71 18.04 13.96
N GLU A 14 -1.13 16.78 13.85
CA GLU A 14 -0.46 15.61 14.46
C GLU A 14 0.99 15.45 13.94
N LEU A 15 1.23 15.71 12.66
CA LEU A 15 2.58 15.67 12.06
C LEU A 15 3.58 16.67 12.68
N LYS A 16 3.12 17.64 13.48
CA LYS A 16 4.02 18.51 14.27
C LYS A 16 4.65 17.77 15.45
N ASN A 17 4.03 16.70 15.94
CA ASN A 17 4.61 15.84 16.96
C ASN A 17 5.69 14.93 16.31
N PRO A 18 6.97 15.02 16.74
CA PRO A 18 8.04 14.21 16.17
C PRO A 18 7.83 12.69 16.29
N GLU A 19 7.21 12.23 17.38
CA GLU A 19 6.93 10.80 17.60
C GLU A 19 5.86 10.29 16.63
N PHE A 20 4.77 11.05 16.50
CA PHE A 20 3.72 10.76 15.51
C PHE A 20 4.29 10.78 14.09
N LYS A 21 5.08 11.81 13.76
CA LYS A 21 5.71 11.93 12.44
C LYS A 21 6.59 10.73 12.12
N LYS A 22 7.38 10.25 13.08
CA LYS A 22 8.28 9.10 12.89
C LYS A 22 7.49 7.83 12.56
N GLU A 23 6.45 7.51 13.31
CA GLU A 23 5.62 6.33 13.02
C GLU A 23 4.79 6.52 11.74
N PHE A 24 4.29 7.74 11.49
CA PHE A 24 3.59 8.06 10.23
C PHE A 24 4.49 7.84 9.01
N ASP A 25 5.72 8.35 9.03
CA ASP A 25 6.68 8.20 7.92
C ASP A 25 7.06 6.72 7.69
N LYS A 26 7.14 5.94 8.76
CA LYS A 26 7.42 4.49 8.71
C LYS A 26 6.26 3.73 8.03
N GLU A 27 5.03 4.04 8.40
CA GLU A 27 3.84 3.42 7.81
C GLU A 27 3.57 3.93 6.38
N ASP A 28 3.93 5.18 6.07
CA ASP A 28 3.74 5.79 4.74
C ASP A 28 4.42 5.00 3.63
N PHE A 29 5.60 4.40 3.88
CA PHE A 29 6.24 3.53 2.90
C PHE A 29 5.38 2.32 2.54
N PHE A 30 4.85 1.59 3.53
CA PHE A 30 4.02 0.42 3.30
C PHE A 30 2.71 0.77 2.62
N VAL A 31 2.08 1.89 3.03
CA VAL A 31 0.86 2.40 2.39
C VAL A 31 1.12 2.74 0.92
N ARG A 32 2.23 3.40 0.59
CA ARG A 32 2.57 3.71 -0.82
C ARG A 32 2.76 2.44 -1.65
N VAL A 33 3.43 1.42 -1.13
CA VAL A 33 3.59 0.12 -1.81
C VAL A 33 2.23 -0.56 -2.02
N ALA A 34 1.39 -0.60 -0.98
CA ALA A 34 0.05 -1.18 -1.01
C ALA A 34 -0.84 -0.52 -2.08
N VAL A 35 -0.86 0.82 -2.10
CA VAL A 35 -1.61 1.61 -3.09
C VAL A 35 -1.09 1.37 -4.50
N GLN A 36 0.23 1.27 -4.71
CA GLN A 36 0.78 0.97 -6.04
C GLN A 36 0.34 -0.41 -6.54
N ILE A 37 0.39 -1.45 -5.68
CA ILE A 37 -0.06 -2.79 -6.03
C ILE A 37 -1.57 -2.79 -6.37
N ALA A 38 -2.39 -2.16 -5.54
CA ALA A 38 -3.84 -2.07 -5.75
C ALA A 38 -4.19 -1.37 -7.06
N ASN A 39 -3.54 -0.23 -7.33
CA ASN A 39 -3.74 0.53 -8.56
C ASN A 39 -3.33 -0.27 -9.79
N GLU A 40 -2.19 -0.97 -9.74
CA GLU A 40 -1.74 -1.78 -10.87
C GLU A 40 -2.66 -2.98 -11.10
N ARG A 41 -3.11 -3.67 -10.04
CA ARG A 41 -4.11 -4.73 -10.15
C ARG A 41 -5.38 -4.25 -10.85
N GLN A 42 -5.88 -3.07 -10.45
CA GLN A 42 -7.07 -2.47 -11.05
C GLN A 42 -6.87 -2.11 -12.53
N LYS A 43 -5.69 -1.60 -12.91
CA LYS A 43 -5.34 -1.34 -14.33
C LYS A 43 -5.36 -2.60 -15.18
N GLN A 44 -5.06 -3.75 -14.59
CA GLN A 44 -5.15 -5.05 -15.27
C GLN A 44 -6.53 -5.71 -15.17
N HIS A 45 -7.52 -5.00 -14.63
CA HIS A 45 -8.89 -5.50 -14.47
C HIS A 45 -8.99 -6.79 -13.66
N LEU A 46 -8.04 -7.03 -12.74
CA LEU A 46 -8.04 -8.21 -11.88
C LEU A 46 -8.79 -7.91 -10.57
N THR A 47 -9.63 -8.82 -10.12
CA THR A 47 -10.10 -8.86 -8.73
C THR A 47 -8.99 -9.31 -7.79
N GLN A 48 -9.11 -9.02 -6.49
CA GLN A 48 -8.17 -9.53 -5.47
C GLN A 48 -8.12 -11.07 -5.46
N LYS A 49 -9.25 -11.74 -5.73
CA LYS A 49 -9.33 -13.20 -5.82
C LYS A 49 -8.56 -13.76 -7.02
N GLU A 50 -8.61 -13.08 -8.16
CA GLU A 50 -7.88 -13.50 -9.36
C GLU A 50 -6.38 -13.28 -9.21
N LEU A 51 -5.95 -12.15 -8.64
CA LEU A 51 -4.55 -11.93 -8.30
C LEU A 51 -4.06 -12.99 -7.30
N ALA A 52 -4.84 -13.30 -6.28
CA ALA A 52 -4.52 -14.35 -5.31
C ALA A 52 -4.32 -15.71 -5.98
N LYS A 53 -5.19 -16.07 -6.93
CA LYS A 53 -5.10 -17.33 -7.69
C LYS A 53 -3.79 -17.39 -8.50
N LYS A 54 -3.41 -16.29 -9.17
CA LYS A 54 -2.15 -16.21 -9.94
C LYS A 54 -0.90 -16.30 -9.05
N LEU A 55 -1.00 -15.84 -7.80
CA LEU A 55 0.09 -15.85 -6.81
C LEU A 55 0.09 -17.08 -5.91
N HIS A 56 -0.82 -18.04 -6.11
CA HIS A 56 -0.99 -19.21 -5.25
C HIS A 56 -1.14 -18.81 -3.75
N THR A 57 -1.97 -17.81 -3.50
CA THR A 57 -2.29 -17.32 -2.15
C THR A 57 -3.79 -17.11 -1.99
N THR A 58 -4.23 -16.54 -0.86
CA THR A 58 -5.65 -16.29 -0.58
C THR A 58 -6.04 -14.84 -0.88
N GLN A 59 -7.33 -14.61 -1.15
CA GLN A 59 -7.83 -13.24 -1.34
C GLN A 59 -7.63 -12.38 -0.09
N GLN A 60 -7.69 -12.98 1.10
CA GLN A 60 -7.45 -12.31 2.37
C GLN A 60 -6.00 -11.81 2.49
N VAL A 61 -5.03 -12.57 1.96
CA VAL A 61 -3.63 -12.12 1.90
C VAL A 61 -3.50 -10.90 0.99
N ILE A 62 -4.10 -10.93 -0.21
CA ILE A 62 -4.09 -9.78 -1.13
C ILE A 62 -4.78 -8.55 -0.51
N SER A 63 -5.91 -8.76 0.16
CA SER A 63 -6.62 -7.69 0.86
C SER A 63 -5.75 -7.02 1.94
N ARG A 64 -5.06 -7.81 2.77
CA ARG A 64 -4.14 -7.27 3.80
C ARG A 64 -2.98 -6.49 3.20
N ILE A 65 -2.42 -6.98 2.08
CA ILE A 65 -1.36 -6.29 1.34
C ILE A 65 -1.86 -4.93 0.85
N GLU A 66 -3.03 -4.88 0.20
CA GLU A 66 -3.56 -3.64 -0.37
C GLU A 66 -4.06 -2.63 0.67
N GLN A 67 -4.32 -3.09 1.90
CA GLN A 67 -4.64 -2.21 3.03
C GLN A 67 -3.38 -1.61 3.69
N GLY A 68 -2.18 -2.08 3.34
CA GLY A 68 -0.95 -1.70 4.05
C GLY A 68 -0.83 -2.30 5.45
N ASN A 69 -1.75 -3.20 5.84
CA ASN A 69 -1.83 -3.82 7.17
C ASN A 69 -0.86 -5.01 7.35
N GLN A 70 0.07 -5.20 6.42
CA GLN A 70 1.06 -6.28 6.48
C GLN A 70 2.36 -5.87 5.79
N ASN A 71 3.48 -6.21 6.42
CA ASN A 71 4.78 -6.19 5.77
C ASN A 71 4.77 -7.12 4.53
N VAL A 72 5.17 -6.58 3.38
CA VAL A 72 5.30 -7.32 2.13
C VAL A 72 6.79 -7.58 1.89
N THR A 73 7.17 -8.83 1.69
CA THR A 73 8.57 -9.16 1.39
C THR A 73 8.92 -8.73 -0.03
N ILE A 74 10.20 -8.43 -0.27
CA ILE A 74 10.70 -8.05 -1.60
C ILE A 74 10.40 -9.14 -2.64
N GLY A 75 10.58 -10.42 -2.28
CA GLY A 75 10.27 -11.53 -3.18
C GLY A 75 8.78 -11.65 -3.54
N LEU A 76 7.87 -11.24 -2.64
CA LEU A 76 6.45 -11.17 -2.98
C LEU A 76 6.15 -9.99 -3.91
N ILE A 77 6.82 -8.84 -3.74
CA ILE A 77 6.71 -7.70 -4.67
C ILE A 77 7.18 -8.12 -6.07
N GLU A 78 8.27 -8.88 -6.17
CA GLU A 78 8.77 -9.42 -7.44
C GLU A 78 7.75 -10.34 -8.11
N ARG A 79 7.20 -11.33 -7.40
CA ARG A 79 6.16 -12.22 -7.93
C ARG A 79 4.89 -11.47 -8.35
N ILE A 80 4.49 -10.44 -7.60
CA ILE A 80 3.37 -9.56 -7.97
C ILE A 80 3.69 -8.84 -9.27
N ALA A 81 4.89 -8.28 -9.40
CA ALA A 81 5.31 -7.59 -10.62
C ALA A 81 5.37 -8.53 -11.83
N GLU A 82 5.81 -9.78 -11.66
CA GLU A 82 5.78 -10.81 -12.70
C GLU A 82 4.37 -11.09 -13.20
N VAL A 83 3.40 -11.25 -12.28
CA VAL A 83 1.98 -11.39 -12.63
C VAL A 83 1.48 -10.18 -13.43
N PHE A 84 2.00 -9.00 -13.12
CA PHE A 84 1.69 -7.77 -13.84
C PHE A 84 2.48 -7.60 -15.15
N GLY A 85 3.42 -8.48 -15.48
CA GLY A 85 4.30 -8.32 -16.64
C GLY A 85 5.25 -7.13 -16.50
N LYS A 86 5.66 -6.80 -15.27
CA LYS A 86 6.51 -5.64 -14.93
C LYS A 86 7.78 -6.06 -14.21
N ARG A 87 8.72 -5.12 -14.14
CA ARG A 87 9.92 -5.23 -13.30
C ARG A 87 9.86 -4.18 -12.21
N PRO A 88 9.94 -4.55 -10.92
CA PRO A 88 9.96 -3.58 -9.84
C PRO A 88 11.28 -2.78 -9.88
N THR A 89 11.21 -1.49 -9.53
CA THR A 89 12.39 -0.62 -9.41
C THR A 89 12.33 0.14 -8.08
N LEU A 90 13.48 0.24 -7.42
CA LEU A 90 13.64 1.06 -6.22
C LEU A 90 14.44 2.31 -6.60
N LYS A 91 13.87 3.48 -6.30
CA LYS A 91 14.52 4.77 -6.52
C LYS A 91 14.48 5.57 -5.22
N PHE A 92 15.64 6.09 -4.83
CA PHE A 92 15.74 7.11 -3.79
C PHE A 92 15.50 8.48 -4.45
N ASN A 93 14.62 9.29 -3.84
CA ASN A 93 14.32 10.65 -4.28
C ASN A 93 14.96 11.65 -3.32
#